data_AF-A0A816ND00-F1
#
_entry.id   AF-A0A816ND00-F1
#
_cell.length_a   1.000
_cell.length_b   1.000
_cell.length_c   1.000
_cell.angle_alpha   90.00
_cell.angle_beta   90.00
_cell.angle_gamma   90.00
#
_symmetry.space_group_name_H-M   'P 1'
#
loop_
_entity.id
_entity.type
_entity.pdbx_description
1 polymer ?
#
loop_
_entity_poly.entity_id
_entity_poly.type
_entity_poly.pdbx_seq_one_letter_code
_entity_poly.pdbx_strand_id
1 'polypeptide(L)'
;MKHLIVFVFISAMCFGLNEACNKICNRIVIRNWFDHGQVLLVKCKSNWGRSETSRLVASDDGTSFVVDFTDYPWPFHTRWDCNISYRHDNHTYYYDLEAYHSNYPRHDQIRVWIGKDDGIWFTRSYEPSSSPVWVLPWKLA
;
A
#
# COMPACT_ATOMS: atom_id res chain seq x y z
N MET A 1 -36.81 -2.99 32.21
CA MET A 1 -35.98 -4.09 31.65
C MET A 1 -35.89 -4.09 30.12
N LYS A 2 -36.97 -3.79 29.37
CA LYS A 2 -36.91 -3.74 27.89
C LYS A 2 -35.99 -2.63 27.34
N HIS A 3 -35.97 -1.46 27.99
CA HIS A 3 -35.13 -0.32 27.57
C HIS A 3 -33.62 -0.53 27.81
N LEU A 4 -33.25 -1.33 28.81
CA LEU A 4 -31.85 -1.70 29.08
C LEU A 4 -31.29 -2.62 27.99
N ILE A 5 -32.11 -3.56 27.49
CA ILE A 5 -31.72 -4.46 26.39
C ILE A 5 -31.45 -3.66 25.11
N VAL A 6 -32.33 -2.70 24.78
CA VAL A 6 -32.16 -1.83 23.60
C VAL A 6 -30.87 -1.01 23.72
N PHE A 7 -30.57 -0.47 24.90
CA PHE A 7 -29.36 0.33 25.11
C PHE A 7 -28.07 -0.50 24.99
N VAL A 8 -28.09 -1.75 25.49
CA VAL A 8 -26.97 -2.71 25.35
C VAL A 8 -26.77 -3.16 23.89
N PHE A 9 -27.85 -3.35 23.13
CA PHE A 9 -27.74 -3.70 21.71
C PHE A 9 -27.16 -2.56 20.87
N ILE A 10 -27.60 -1.33 21.11
CA ILE A 10 -27.09 -0.14 20.41
C ILE A 10 -25.61 0.08 20.73
N SER A 11 -25.21 -0.03 21.99
CA SER A 11 -23.80 0.13 22.38
C SER A 11 -22.93 -0.98 21.79
N ALA A 12 -23.37 -2.25 21.83
CA ALA A 12 -22.62 -3.37 21.24
C ALA A 12 -22.42 -3.24 19.72
N MET A 13 -23.43 -2.74 18.98
CA MET A 13 -23.27 -2.42 17.56
C MET A 13 -22.25 -1.30 17.34
N CYS A 14 -22.30 -0.24 18.14
CA CYS A 14 -21.35 0.88 18.04
C CYS A 14 -19.90 0.49 18.37
N PHE A 15 -19.68 -0.42 19.34
CA PHE A 15 -18.33 -0.90 19.67
C PHE A 15 -17.83 -1.98 18.70
N GLY A 16 -18.71 -2.82 18.15
CA GLY A 16 -18.32 -3.86 17.18
C GLY A 16 -17.86 -3.31 15.82
N LEU A 17 -18.33 -2.12 15.43
CA LEU A 17 -17.92 -1.44 14.19
C LEU A 17 -16.50 -0.85 14.25
N ASN A 18 -15.99 -0.55 15.45
CA ASN A 18 -14.67 0.07 15.62
C ASN A 18 -13.49 -0.93 15.43
N GLU A 19 -13.77 -2.23 15.52
CA GLU A 19 -12.80 -3.32 15.35
C GLU A 19 -12.65 -3.78 13.87
N ALA A 20 -13.37 -3.16 12.92
CA ALA A 20 -13.50 -3.68 11.56
C ALA A 20 -12.21 -3.66 10.72
N CYS A 21 -11.19 -2.87 11.09
CA CYS A 21 -9.90 -2.97 10.36
C CYS A 21 -9.06 -4.19 10.76
N ASN A 22 -9.54 -5.03 11.69
CA ASN A 22 -8.86 -6.29 12.01
C ASN A 22 -9.14 -7.43 11.01
N LYS A 23 -10.02 -7.25 10.00
CA LYS A 23 -10.31 -8.33 9.04
C LYS A 23 -10.29 -7.99 7.55
N ILE A 24 -10.61 -6.76 7.11
CA ILE A 24 -10.71 -6.47 5.67
C ILE A 24 -10.30 -5.02 5.37
N CYS A 25 -8.99 -4.76 5.23
CA CYS A 25 -8.45 -3.45 4.87
C CYS A 25 -7.81 -3.48 3.47
N ASN A 26 -7.78 -2.33 2.81
CA ASN A 26 -7.03 -2.17 1.58
C ASN A 26 -5.53 -2.13 1.93
N ARG A 27 -4.71 -2.68 1.03
CA ARG A 27 -3.29 -2.87 1.27
C ARG A 27 -2.45 -2.47 0.07
N ILE A 28 -1.50 -1.58 0.30
CA ILE A 28 -0.41 -1.30 -0.64
C ILE A 28 0.83 -2.05 -0.15
N VAL A 29 1.47 -2.77 -1.06
CA VAL A 29 2.76 -3.41 -0.81
C VAL A 29 3.77 -2.92 -1.82
N ILE A 30 4.92 -2.48 -1.35
CA ILE A 30 6.06 -2.12 -2.19
C ILE A 30 7.18 -3.08 -1.85
N ARG A 31 7.62 -3.87 -2.84
CA ARG A 31 8.70 -4.85 -2.70
C ARG A 31 9.97 -4.34 -3.35
N ASN A 32 11.09 -4.62 -2.71
CA ASN A 32 12.40 -4.48 -3.30
C ASN A 32 12.90 -5.86 -3.73
N TRP A 33 13.14 -6.02 -5.03
CA TRP A 33 13.64 -7.26 -5.63
C TRP A 33 14.82 -6.98 -6.58
N PHE A 34 15.72 -6.08 -6.18
CA PHE A 34 16.99 -5.88 -6.87
C PHE A 34 17.98 -7.01 -6.55
N ASP A 35 18.82 -7.39 -7.52
CA ASP A 35 19.72 -8.54 -7.38
C ASP A 35 21.01 -8.24 -6.57
N HIS A 36 21.35 -6.96 -6.30
CA HIS A 36 22.66 -6.58 -5.73
C HIS A 36 22.59 -5.75 -4.45
N GLY A 37 21.62 -6.01 -3.57
CA GLY A 37 21.57 -5.36 -2.26
C GLY A 37 21.22 -3.85 -2.32
N GLN A 38 20.73 -3.36 -3.46
CA GLN A 38 20.30 -1.98 -3.60
C GLN A 38 19.21 -1.66 -2.58
N VAL A 39 19.27 -0.45 -2.03
CA VAL A 39 18.29 0.04 -1.08
C VAL A 39 17.23 0.84 -1.80
N LEU A 40 15.99 0.36 -1.77
CA LEU A 40 14.83 1.09 -2.25
C LEU A 40 14.28 1.97 -1.13
N LEU A 41 14.35 3.28 -1.32
CA LEU A 41 13.70 4.27 -0.47
C LEU A 41 12.24 4.40 -0.91
N VAL A 42 11.33 4.33 0.05
CA VAL A 42 9.89 4.41 -0.18
C VAL A 42 9.29 5.49 0.69
N LYS A 43 8.58 6.44 0.08
CA LYS A 43 7.84 7.50 0.79
C LYS A 43 6.41 7.54 0.26
N CYS A 44 5.45 7.13 1.07
CA CYS A 44 4.04 7.11 0.70
C CYS A 44 3.26 8.15 1.48
N LYS A 45 2.35 8.84 0.80
CA LYS A 45 1.47 9.85 1.37
C LYS A 45 0.06 9.67 0.84
N SER A 46 -0.91 9.70 1.74
CA SER A 46 -2.32 9.78 1.39
C SER A 46 -2.75 11.21 1.13
N ASN A 47 -3.80 11.40 0.33
CA ASN A 47 -4.42 12.70 0.08
C ASN A 47 -5.08 13.34 1.32
N TRP A 48 -5.12 12.66 2.47
CA TRP A 48 -5.58 13.20 3.75
C TRP A 48 -4.45 13.34 4.80
N GLY A 49 -3.19 13.28 4.36
CA GLY A 49 -2.06 13.68 5.18
C GLY A 49 -1.38 12.57 6.00
N ARG A 50 -1.92 11.33 6.04
CA ARG A 50 -1.14 10.18 6.54
C ARG A 50 0.07 9.97 5.64
N SER A 51 1.25 9.83 6.23
CA SER A 51 2.52 9.65 5.53
C SER A 51 3.35 8.58 6.20
N GLU A 52 4.00 7.75 5.40
CA GLU A 52 4.85 6.66 5.85
C GLU A 52 6.11 6.59 5.00
N THR A 53 7.22 6.16 5.58
CA THR A 53 8.51 6.11 4.91
C THR A 53 9.29 4.90 5.37
N SER A 54 9.96 4.23 4.44
CA SER A 54 10.80 3.08 4.74
C SER A 54 12.02 3.02 3.83
N ARG A 55 13.05 2.29 4.28
CA ARG A 55 14.23 1.92 3.52
C ARG A 55 14.24 0.40 3.41
N LEU A 56 14.06 -0.13 2.21
CA LEU A 56 13.99 -1.55 1.93
C LEU A 56 15.34 -2.02 1.41
N VAL A 57 16.06 -2.83 2.16
CA VAL A 57 17.31 -3.47 1.71
C VAL A 57 16.94 -4.72 0.92
N ALA A 58 17.46 -4.91 -0.29
CA ALA A 58 17.13 -6.10 -1.07
C ALA A 58 17.56 -7.39 -0.34
N SER A 59 16.75 -8.43 -0.46
CA SER A 59 16.97 -9.77 0.09
C SER A 59 16.47 -10.82 -0.89
N ASP A 60 16.94 -12.06 -0.77
CA ASP A 60 16.55 -13.16 -1.68
C ASP A 60 15.02 -13.38 -1.72
N ASP A 61 14.34 -13.23 -0.57
CA ASP A 61 12.88 -13.32 -0.46
C ASP A 61 12.13 -12.00 -0.77
N GLY A 62 12.87 -10.92 -1.06
CA GLY A 62 12.39 -9.56 -1.23
C GLY A 62 11.90 -8.89 0.07
N THR A 63 12.43 -7.71 0.40
CA THR A 63 11.89 -6.92 1.51
C THR A 63 10.66 -6.13 1.07
N SER A 64 9.69 -6.01 1.98
CA SER A 64 8.40 -5.39 1.68
C SER A 64 8.08 -4.26 2.65
N PHE A 65 7.64 -3.14 2.10
CA PHE A 65 6.91 -2.09 2.80
C PHE A 65 5.41 -2.33 2.63
N VAL A 66 4.64 -2.23 3.71
CA VAL A 66 3.19 -2.52 3.71
C VAL A 66 2.46 -1.37 4.38
N VAL A 67 1.40 -0.89 3.73
CA VAL A 67 0.46 0.09 4.30
C VAL A 67 -0.93 -0.52 4.29
N ASP A 68 -1.50 -0.66 5.48
CA ASP A 68 -2.90 -1.02 5.69
C ASP A 68 -3.75 0.22 5.95
N PHE A 69 -4.87 0.32 5.22
CA PHE A 69 -5.77 1.47 5.31
C PHE A 69 -7.22 1.12 4.92
N THR A 70 -8.12 1.97 5.37
CA THR A 70 -9.52 1.98 4.93
C THR A 70 -9.71 3.16 3.99
N ASP A 71 -10.54 2.99 2.96
CA ASP A 71 -10.93 4.11 2.12
C ASP A 71 -11.74 5.15 2.92
N TYR A 72 -11.65 6.40 2.50
CA TYR A 72 -12.40 7.50 3.07
C TYR A 72 -13.88 7.35 2.70
N PRO A 73 -14.79 7.79 3.58
CA PRO A 73 -16.22 7.72 3.30
C PRO A 73 -16.57 8.57 2.08
N TRP A 74 -17.58 8.13 1.33
CA TRP A 74 -18.16 8.93 0.25
C TRP A 74 -18.65 10.30 0.80
N PRO A 75 -18.49 11.43 0.09
CA PRO A 75 -18.05 11.57 -1.31
C PRO A 75 -16.53 11.74 -1.50
N PHE A 76 -15.73 11.51 -0.46
CA PHE A 76 -14.28 11.67 -0.56
C PHE A 76 -13.66 10.49 -1.32
N HIS A 77 -12.61 10.77 -2.09
CA HIS A 77 -11.80 9.75 -2.76
C HIS A 77 -10.57 9.44 -1.93
N THR A 78 -10.11 8.19 -1.98
CA THR A 78 -8.85 7.76 -1.37
C THR A 78 -7.78 7.68 -2.43
N ARG A 79 -6.66 8.35 -2.19
CA ARG A 79 -5.49 8.31 -3.03
C ARG A 79 -4.24 8.17 -2.18
N TRP A 80 -3.35 7.29 -2.61
CA TRP A 80 -2.01 7.12 -2.05
C TRP A 80 -0.97 7.30 -3.15
N ASP A 81 -0.12 8.30 -2.96
CA ASP A 81 1.03 8.56 -3.81
C ASP A 81 2.29 8.08 -3.12
N CYS A 82 3.11 7.31 -3.82
CA CYS A 82 4.35 6.76 -3.31
C CYS A 82 5.51 7.17 -4.21
N ASN A 83 6.42 7.99 -3.67
CA ASN A 83 7.72 8.21 -4.28
C ASN A 83 8.63 7.03 -3.90
N ILE A 84 9.09 6.30 -4.92
CA ILE A 84 10.06 5.23 -4.76
C ILE A 84 11.35 5.63 -5.47
N SER A 85 12.48 5.38 -4.84
CA SER A 85 13.79 5.74 -5.40
C SER A 85 14.90 4.84 -4.91
N TYR A 86 15.92 4.68 -5.73
CA TYR A 86 17.15 4.00 -5.36
C TYR A 86 18.34 4.71 -5.99
N ARG A 87 19.52 4.44 -5.44
CA ARG A 87 20.78 4.98 -5.95
C ARG A 87 21.62 3.85 -6.53
N HIS A 88 22.15 4.07 -7.73
CA HIS A 88 23.06 3.15 -8.40
C HIS A 88 24.07 3.95 -9.22
N ASP A 89 25.36 3.60 -9.12
CA ASP A 89 26.46 4.26 -9.84
C ASP A 89 26.42 5.80 -9.80
N ASN A 90 26.26 6.36 -8.60
CA ASN A 90 26.10 7.80 -8.34
C ASN A 90 24.87 8.49 -8.96
N HIS A 91 24.02 7.76 -9.65
CA HIS A 91 22.75 8.25 -10.18
C HIS A 91 21.60 7.89 -9.24
N THR A 92 20.60 8.76 -9.17
CA THR A 92 19.36 8.48 -8.44
C THR A 92 18.27 8.19 -9.46
N TYR A 93 17.66 7.03 -9.30
CA TYR A 93 16.52 6.60 -10.09
C TYR A 93 15.28 6.69 -9.22
N TYR A 94 14.17 7.12 -9.81
CA TYR A 94 12.94 7.33 -9.05
C TYR A 94 11.68 7.13 -9.88
N TYR A 95 10.56 7.05 -9.17
CA TYR A 95 9.23 7.16 -9.74
C TYR A 95 8.22 7.64 -8.70
N ASP A 96 7.28 8.50 -9.12
CA ASP A 96 6.11 8.90 -8.33
C ASP A 96 4.91 8.06 -8.74
N LEU A 97 4.56 7.07 -7.92
CA LEU A 97 3.49 6.12 -8.19
C LEU A 97 2.17 6.61 -7.59
N GLU A 98 1.09 6.60 -8.38
CA GLU A 98 -0.26 6.54 -7.81
C GLU A 98 -0.51 5.09 -7.37
N ALA A 99 -0.02 4.75 -6.17
CA ALA A 99 0.00 3.38 -5.67
C ALA A 99 -1.40 2.82 -5.42
N TYR A 100 -2.35 3.71 -5.10
CA TYR A 100 -3.77 3.38 -4.97
C TYR A 100 -4.64 4.61 -5.27
N HIS A 101 -5.79 4.37 -5.91
CA HIS A 101 -6.83 5.36 -6.09
C HIS A 101 -8.22 4.71 -6.13
N SER A 102 -9.17 5.31 -5.41
CA SER A 102 -10.58 4.95 -5.48
C SER A 102 -11.49 6.16 -5.22
N ASN A 103 -12.55 6.28 -6.03
CA ASN A 103 -13.59 7.31 -5.88
C ASN A 103 -14.74 6.88 -4.95
N TYR A 104 -14.77 5.61 -4.57
CA TYR A 104 -15.77 5.04 -3.66
C TYR A 104 -15.09 4.05 -2.70
N PRO A 105 -15.61 3.86 -1.48
CA PRO A 105 -15.03 2.93 -0.54
C PRO A 105 -14.98 1.51 -1.09
N ARG A 106 -13.79 0.91 -1.06
CA ARG A 106 -13.55 -0.51 -1.36
C ARG A 106 -12.97 -1.20 -0.13
N HIS A 107 -13.06 -2.51 -0.14
CA HIS A 107 -12.50 -3.39 0.86
C HIS A 107 -11.66 -4.48 0.16
N ASP A 108 -10.69 -5.02 0.90
CA ASP A 108 -9.83 -6.13 0.49
C ASP A 108 -9.05 -5.89 -0.81
N GLN A 109 -8.77 -4.63 -1.14
CA GLN A 109 -8.01 -4.31 -2.34
C GLN A 109 -6.52 -4.42 -2.07
N ILE A 110 -5.84 -5.25 -2.84
CA ILE A 110 -4.39 -5.39 -2.80
C ILE A 110 -3.76 -4.73 -4.03
N ARG A 111 -2.69 -3.98 -3.80
CA ARG A 111 -1.84 -3.38 -4.82
C ARG A 111 -0.38 -3.68 -4.47
N VAL A 112 0.26 -4.55 -5.23
CA VAL A 112 1.66 -4.90 -5.04
C VAL A 112 2.48 -4.26 -6.16
N TRP A 113 3.40 -3.40 -5.77
CA TRP A 113 4.38 -2.75 -6.63
C TRP A 113 5.75 -3.36 -6.32
N ILE A 114 6.53 -3.67 -7.34
CA ILE A 114 7.81 -4.36 -7.19
C ILE A 114 8.86 -3.58 -7.96
N GLY A 115 9.86 -3.06 -7.26
CA GLY A 115 11.05 -2.49 -7.89
C GLY A 115 12.06 -3.57 -8.23
N LYS A 116 12.48 -3.62 -9.49
CA LYS A 116 13.51 -4.49 -10.05
C LYS A 116 14.53 -3.67 -10.86
N ASP A 117 15.66 -4.27 -11.22
CA ASP A 117 16.70 -3.59 -12.00
C ASP A 117 16.18 -3.05 -13.35
N ASP A 118 15.24 -3.75 -13.98
CA ASP A 118 14.66 -3.41 -15.29
C ASP A 118 13.47 -2.44 -15.25
N GLY A 119 12.96 -2.13 -14.05
CA GLY A 119 11.82 -1.23 -13.90
C GLY A 119 10.89 -1.60 -12.74
N ILE A 120 9.66 -1.13 -12.87
CA ILE A 120 8.62 -1.28 -11.87
C ILE A 120 7.56 -2.22 -12.41
N TRP A 121 7.25 -3.22 -11.60
CA TRP A 121 6.27 -4.26 -11.88
C TRP A 121 5.07 -4.13 -10.96
N PHE A 122 3.91 -4.61 -11.40
CA PHE A 122 2.65 -4.48 -10.69
C PHE A 122 1.82 -5.77 -10.71
N THR A 123 1.17 -6.08 -9.59
CA THR A 123 0.12 -7.10 -9.49
C THR A 123 -0.94 -6.69 -8.46
N ARG A 124 -2.12 -7.32 -8.56
CA ARG A 124 -3.25 -7.14 -7.63
C ARG A 124 -3.45 -8.34 -6.70
N SER A 125 -2.51 -9.28 -6.68
CA SER A 125 -2.60 -10.50 -5.88
C SER A 125 -1.28 -10.80 -5.17
N TYR A 126 -1.37 -11.53 -4.04
CA TYR A 126 -0.22 -12.13 -3.38
C TYR A 126 0.18 -13.48 -3.97
N GLU A 127 -0.69 -14.07 -4.78
CA GLU A 127 -0.49 -15.42 -5.26
C GLU A 127 0.78 -15.49 -6.13
N PRO A 128 1.70 -16.44 -5.85
CA PRO A 128 2.89 -16.65 -6.67
C PRO A 128 2.56 -16.98 -8.13
N SER A 129 1.37 -17.55 -8.38
CA SER A 129 0.83 -17.84 -9.72
C SER A 129 0.42 -16.58 -10.49
N SER A 130 0.14 -15.47 -9.80
CA SER A 130 -0.12 -14.20 -10.45
C SER A 130 1.20 -13.57 -10.88
N SER A 131 1.55 -13.71 -12.16
CA SER A 131 2.77 -13.10 -12.68
C SER A 131 2.63 -11.58 -12.63
N PRO A 132 3.51 -10.86 -11.91
CA PRO A 132 3.56 -9.40 -12.00
C PRO A 132 3.77 -8.99 -13.45
N VAL A 133 3.22 -7.84 -13.83
CA VAL A 133 3.38 -7.27 -15.16
C VAL A 133 4.31 -6.08 -15.08
N TRP A 134 5.29 -5.99 -15.97
CA TRP A 134 6.12 -4.80 -16.11
C TRP A 134 5.25 -3.63 -16.56
N VAL A 135 5.30 -2.50 -15.84
CA VAL A 135 4.40 -1.36 -16.11
C VAL A 135 5.13 -0.06 -16.41
N LEU A 136 6.30 0.18 -15.82
CA LEU A 136 6.98 1.47 -15.89
C LEU A 136 8.50 1.31 -15.89
N PRO A 137 9.23 2.06 -16.73
CA PRO A 137 10.68 2.19 -16.60
C PRO A 137 11.04 3.15 -15.45
N TRP A 138 12.25 3.00 -14.91
CA TRP A 138 12.82 3.98 -13.98
C TRP A 138 13.09 5.31 -14.65
N LYS A 139 12.87 6.41 -13.92
CA LYS A 139 13.29 7.76 -14.34
C LYS A 139 14.61 8.11 -13.68
N LEU A 140 15.47 8.80 -14.43
CA LEU A 140 16.68 9.42 -13.88
C LEU A 140 16.31 10.77 -13.26
N ALA A 141 16.75 11.01 -12.02
CA ALA A 141 16.60 12.29 -11.31
C ALA A 141 17.55 13.37 -11.81
#